data_AF-A0A2A4IX77-F1
#
_entry.id   AF-A0A2A4IX77-F1
#
_cell.length_a   1.000
_cell.length_b   1.000
_cell.length_c   1.000
_cell.angle_alpha   90.00
_cell.angle_beta   90.00
_cell.angle_gamma   90.00
#
_symmetry.space_group_name_H-M   'P 1'
#
loop_
_entity.id
_entity.type
_entity.pdbx_description
1 polymer ?
#
loop_
_entity_poly.entity_id
_entity_poly.type
_entity_poly.pdbx_seq_one_letter_code
_entity_poly.pdbx_strand_id
1 'polypeptide(L)'
;MQLENAVGDRVFGTFAENLAFLLSCLQSGADRRCKSMLFVLEEFDMFCHSGRTQTLLYNLFDITHSQQAPMCVLGITNRIDVMELLEKRVKSRFSHRHLFIFPNEHDSQRAPQYKYQDVLVQLLSMPVKPKTGAKKKRSRKNTATSEDMEVDHTTSLPQPLLSRINLEHLDQDFVADWNEHIASLPHDHKVIDSLEKLCYYTVNEQVFRNVLFELVSKLSADNPYIEVSNLSAIIDKTVAPEHRVKLLQSLSILELSLVIAMKHGMEIFDGQPMNFEMVLHRYTKFANSNSSTQTVPRPVILKAFEHLQELEIIMPVKTTDSIYNSGDTTASRVQKEYKLYTLAVPNEDICDAVKNFKALPTEINHWFNNSVV
;
A
#
# COMPACT_ATOMS: atom_id res chain seq x y z
N MET A 1 12.35 -37.60 -3.70
CA MET A 1 12.41 -38.27 -5.02
C MET A 1 13.29 -37.42 -5.92
N GLN A 2 14.41 -37.94 -6.42
CA GLN A 2 15.28 -37.22 -7.35
C GLN A 2 14.62 -37.23 -8.74
N LEU A 3 13.94 -36.13 -9.10
CA LEU A 3 13.24 -35.94 -10.38
C LEU A 3 14.17 -36.15 -11.59
N GLU A 4 15.47 -35.95 -11.41
CA GLU A 4 16.51 -36.11 -12.42
C GLU A 4 16.59 -37.52 -13.01
N ASN A 5 16.30 -38.56 -12.21
CA ASN A 5 16.34 -39.95 -12.66
C ASN A 5 15.09 -40.40 -13.42
N ALA A 6 13.97 -39.65 -13.35
CA ALA A 6 12.73 -39.98 -14.03
C ALA A 6 12.58 -39.29 -15.39
N VAL A 7 13.28 -38.17 -15.61
CA VAL A 7 13.10 -37.30 -16.78
C VAL A 7 13.75 -37.87 -18.05
N GLY A 8 14.87 -38.60 -17.95
CA GLY A 8 15.56 -39.17 -19.11
C GLY A 8 15.82 -38.15 -20.23
N ASP A 9 15.90 -38.62 -21.49
CA ASP A 9 16.18 -37.83 -22.71
C ASP A 9 14.91 -37.17 -23.32
N ARG A 10 13.84 -36.98 -22.53
CA ARG A 10 12.54 -36.52 -23.07
C ARG A 10 12.45 -34.99 -23.13
N VAL A 11 12.40 -34.46 -24.35
CA VAL A 11 12.03 -33.06 -24.63
C VAL A 11 10.51 -32.95 -24.59
N PHE A 12 9.96 -32.28 -23.58
CA PHE A 12 8.51 -32.05 -23.49
C PHE A 12 8.08 -30.96 -24.47
N GLY A 13 7.09 -31.26 -25.32
CA GLY A 13 6.61 -30.35 -26.36
C GLY A 13 5.57 -29.35 -25.87
N THR A 14 4.75 -29.72 -24.87
CA THR A 14 3.69 -28.85 -24.34
C THR A 14 3.67 -28.79 -22.82
N PHE A 15 3.10 -27.71 -22.27
CA PHE A 15 2.91 -27.56 -20.81
C PHE A 15 2.02 -28.68 -20.22
N ALA A 16 1.01 -29.13 -20.97
CA ALA A 16 0.12 -30.21 -20.53
C ALA A 16 0.86 -31.55 -20.37
N GLU A 17 1.79 -31.87 -21.27
CA GLU A 17 2.62 -33.09 -21.17
C GLU A 17 3.59 -33.02 -19.99
N ASN A 18 4.21 -31.86 -19.77
CA ASN A 18 5.05 -31.60 -18.59
C ASN A 18 4.28 -31.82 -17.29
N LEU A 19 3.07 -31.25 -17.21
CA LEU A 19 2.23 -31.36 -16.03
C LEU A 19 1.70 -32.78 -15.83
N ALA A 20 1.27 -33.46 -16.90
CA ALA A 20 0.84 -34.86 -16.85
C ALA A 20 1.99 -35.79 -16.41
N PHE A 21 3.20 -35.53 -16.89
CA PHE A 21 4.39 -36.26 -16.45
C PHE A 21 4.68 -36.04 -14.96
N LEU A 22 4.67 -34.78 -14.51
CA LEU A 22 4.82 -34.44 -13.09
C LEU A 22 3.80 -35.19 -12.23
N LEU A 23 2.53 -35.23 -12.66
CA LEU A 23 1.47 -35.96 -11.96
C LEU A 23 1.68 -37.47 -12.00
N SER A 24 2.13 -38.04 -13.11
CA SER A 24 2.46 -39.46 -13.20
C SER A 24 3.62 -39.85 -12.27
N CYS A 25 4.58 -38.94 -12.06
CA CYS A 25 5.65 -39.11 -11.08
C CYS A 25 5.10 -39.10 -9.65
N LEU A 26 4.12 -38.24 -9.36
CA LEU A 26 3.48 -38.17 -8.04
C LEU A 26 2.58 -39.39 -7.74
N GLN A 27 2.00 -39.99 -8.79
CA GLN A 27 1.18 -41.19 -8.70
C GLN A 27 1.99 -42.50 -8.64
N SER A 28 3.18 -42.54 -9.25
CA SER A 28 4.03 -43.75 -9.36
C SER A 28 4.92 -44.02 -8.14
N GLY A 29 4.86 -43.17 -7.11
CA GLY A 29 5.56 -43.41 -5.85
C GLY A 29 5.12 -44.72 -5.19
N ALA A 30 6.07 -45.58 -4.84
CA ALA A 30 5.86 -46.97 -4.37
C ALA A 30 5.01 -47.14 -3.09
N ASP A 31 4.69 -46.06 -2.38
CA ASP A 31 3.71 -46.07 -1.30
C ASP A 31 2.33 -45.72 -1.87
N ARG A 32 1.33 -46.58 -1.63
CA ARG A 32 -0.11 -46.39 -1.95
C ARG A 32 -0.77 -45.15 -1.31
N ARG A 33 0.01 -44.17 -0.88
CA ARG A 33 -0.40 -42.85 -0.41
C ARG A 33 0.10 -41.82 -1.43
N CYS A 34 -0.72 -41.52 -2.43
CA CYS A 34 -0.49 -40.36 -3.28
C CYS A 34 -0.34 -39.13 -2.38
N LYS A 35 0.78 -38.41 -2.49
CA LYS A 35 0.94 -37.12 -1.79
C LYS A 35 0.00 -36.12 -2.45
N SER A 36 -0.79 -35.42 -1.64
CA SER A 36 -1.67 -34.36 -2.14
C SER A 36 -0.85 -33.13 -2.53
N MET A 37 -1.20 -32.49 -3.65
CA MET A 37 -0.55 -31.28 -4.14
C MET A 37 -1.46 -30.07 -3.92
N LEU A 38 -0.92 -28.98 -3.37
CA LEU A 38 -1.63 -27.72 -3.19
C LEU A 38 -0.94 -26.64 -4.05
N PHE A 39 -1.66 -26.11 -5.03
CA PHE A 39 -1.24 -24.93 -5.79
C PHE A 39 -1.81 -23.70 -5.12
N VAL A 40 -0.95 -22.74 -4.77
CA VAL A 40 -1.35 -21.41 -4.32
C VAL A 40 -0.97 -20.42 -5.41
N LEU A 41 -1.98 -19.77 -5.98
CA LEU A 41 -1.84 -18.77 -7.03
C LEU A 41 -2.17 -17.41 -6.42
N GLU A 42 -1.13 -16.65 -6.07
CA GLU A 42 -1.26 -15.24 -5.68
C GLU A 42 -1.50 -14.37 -6.92
N GLU A 43 -2.19 -13.25 -6.75
CA GLU A 43 -2.61 -12.37 -7.86
C GLU A 43 -3.31 -13.13 -8.99
N PHE A 44 -4.32 -13.95 -8.64
CA PHE A 44 -4.98 -14.86 -9.57
C PHE A 44 -5.52 -14.17 -10.83
N ASP A 45 -6.00 -12.93 -10.72
CA ASP A 45 -6.49 -12.11 -11.83
C ASP A 45 -5.41 -11.81 -12.89
N MET A 46 -4.13 -11.78 -12.50
CA MET A 46 -3.01 -11.65 -13.45
C MET A 46 -2.88 -12.88 -14.36
N PHE A 47 -3.36 -14.05 -13.95
CA PHE A 47 -3.42 -15.24 -14.81
C PHE A 47 -4.61 -15.23 -15.77
N CYS A 48 -5.57 -14.32 -15.59
CA CYS A 48 -6.78 -14.21 -16.38
C CYS A 48 -6.68 -13.21 -17.56
N HIS A 49 -5.51 -12.61 -17.83
CA HIS A 49 -5.33 -11.57 -18.84
C HIS A 49 -5.90 -11.94 -20.24
N SER A 50 -6.75 -11.05 -20.77
CA SER A 50 -7.48 -11.23 -22.03
C SER A 50 -6.61 -11.27 -23.31
N GLY A 51 -5.32 -10.96 -23.21
CA GLY A 51 -4.39 -10.95 -24.34
C GLY A 51 -3.71 -12.30 -24.64
N ARG A 52 -3.89 -13.32 -23.80
CA ARG A 52 -3.30 -14.66 -23.97
C ARG A 52 -4.30 -15.74 -23.60
N THR A 53 -4.15 -16.92 -24.21
CA THR A 53 -4.94 -18.09 -23.86
C THR A 53 -4.66 -18.49 -22.41
N GLN A 54 -5.70 -18.68 -21.60
CA GLN A 54 -5.62 -19.10 -20.19
C GLN A 54 -5.20 -20.58 -20.02
N THR A 55 -4.08 -20.98 -20.63
CA THR A 55 -3.64 -22.38 -20.75
C THR A 55 -3.26 -23.00 -19.42
N LEU A 56 -2.58 -22.25 -18.54
CA LEU A 56 -2.22 -22.72 -17.19
C LEU A 56 -3.47 -23.06 -16.37
N LEU A 57 -4.40 -22.10 -16.27
CA LEU A 57 -5.65 -22.25 -15.53
C LEU A 57 -6.52 -23.35 -16.12
N TYR A 58 -6.59 -23.44 -17.46
CA TYR A 58 -7.29 -24.52 -18.14
C TYR A 58 -6.75 -25.89 -17.72
N ASN A 59 -5.44 -26.11 -17.79
CA ASN A 59 -4.84 -27.40 -17.47
C ASN A 59 -5.00 -27.76 -15.98
N LEU A 60 -4.74 -26.81 -15.07
CA LEU A 60 -4.92 -27.04 -13.63
C LEU A 60 -6.37 -27.39 -13.28
N PHE A 61 -7.34 -26.65 -13.84
CA PHE A 61 -8.75 -26.94 -13.57
C PHE A 61 -9.24 -28.21 -14.25
N ASP A 62 -8.77 -28.54 -15.45
CA ASP A 62 -9.12 -29.80 -16.14
C ASP A 62 -8.66 -31.03 -15.33
N ILE A 63 -7.47 -30.97 -14.73
CA ILE A 63 -6.94 -32.05 -13.89
C ILE A 63 -7.71 -32.14 -12.57
N THR A 64 -8.03 -31.02 -11.92
CA THR A 64 -8.87 -31.04 -10.70
C THR A 64 -10.28 -31.57 -10.99
N HIS A 65 -10.86 -31.22 -12.14
CA HIS A 65 -12.19 -31.61 -12.53
C HIS A 65 -12.27 -33.09 -12.93
N SER A 66 -11.24 -33.61 -13.61
CA SER A 66 -11.14 -35.02 -14.01
C SER A 66 -10.73 -35.97 -12.87
N GLN A 67 -10.42 -35.44 -11.68
CA GLN A 67 -10.04 -36.19 -10.48
C GLN A 67 -8.84 -37.15 -10.69
N GLN A 68 -7.97 -36.86 -11.66
CA GLN A 68 -6.83 -37.71 -11.98
C GLN A 68 -5.80 -37.77 -10.85
N ALA A 69 -5.64 -36.69 -10.08
CA ALA A 69 -4.70 -36.60 -8.96
C ALA A 69 -5.32 -35.84 -7.77
N PRO A 70 -4.92 -36.15 -6.52
CA PRO A 70 -5.34 -35.39 -5.34
C PRO A 70 -4.65 -34.02 -5.32
N MET A 71 -5.18 -33.07 -6.10
CA MET A 71 -4.69 -31.70 -6.17
C MET A 71 -5.76 -30.67 -5.78
N CYS A 72 -5.33 -29.59 -5.13
CA CYS A 72 -6.16 -28.44 -4.79
C CYS A 72 -5.53 -27.18 -5.38
N VAL A 73 -6.35 -26.31 -5.97
CA VAL A 73 -5.91 -25.01 -6.50
C VAL A 73 -6.57 -23.91 -5.69
N LEU A 74 -5.77 -23.10 -5.02
CA LEU A 74 -6.18 -21.93 -4.27
C LEU A 74 -5.77 -20.68 -5.05
N GLY A 75 -6.76 -19.92 -5.53
CA GLY A 75 -6.53 -18.61 -6.14
C GLY A 75 -6.80 -17.50 -5.14
N ILE A 76 -5.84 -16.60 -4.95
CA ILE A 76 -5.96 -15.43 -4.09
C ILE A 76 -5.97 -14.20 -5.00
N THR A 77 -7.00 -13.36 -4.88
CA THR A 77 -7.12 -12.10 -5.61
C THR A 77 -7.90 -11.08 -4.78
N ASN A 78 -7.62 -9.80 -5.02
CA ASN A 78 -8.39 -8.70 -4.45
C ASN A 78 -9.59 -8.30 -5.34
N ARG A 79 -9.70 -8.91 -6.52
CA ARG A 79 -10.69 -8.56 -7.53
C ARG A 79 -11.96 -9.40 -7.39
N ILE A 80 -13.09 -8.74 -7.17
CA ILE A 80 -14.39 -9.40 -6.92
C ILE A 80 -14.98 -10.00 -8.21
N ASP A 81 -14.76 -9.36 -9.35
CA ASP A 81 -15.26 -9.73 -10.69
C ASP A 81 -14.34 -10.71 -11.43
N VAL A 82 -13.42 -11.39 -10.73
CA VAL A 82 -12.46 -12.33 -11.33
C VAL A 82 -13.12 -13.44 -12.16
N MET A 83 -14.35 -13.81 -11.81
CA MET A 83 -15.15 -14.82 -12.51
C MET A 83 -15.59 -14.41 -13.92
N GLU A 84 -15.57 -13.12 -14.23
CA GLU A 84 -15.88 -12.59 -15.56
C GLU A 84 -14.66 -12.59 -16.48
N LEU A 85 -13.45 -12.53 -15.90
CA LEU A 85 -12.20 -12.60 -16.64
C LEU A 85 -11.92 -14.01 -17.17
N LEU A 86 -12.50 -15.04 -16.57
CA LEU A 86 -12.31 -16.43 -16.99
C LEU A 86 -12.97 -16.70 -18.35
N GLU A 87 -12.20 -17.27 -19.27
CA GLU A 87 -12.73 -17.77 -20.54
C GLU A 87 -13.81 -18.84 -20.30
N LYS A 88 -14.80 -18.94 -21.19
CA LYS A 88 -15.92 -19.91 -21.06
C LYS A 88 -15.45 -21.35 -20.77
N ARG A 89 -14.36 -21.80 -21.41
CA ARG A 89 -13.81 -23.15 -21.25
C ARG A 89 -13.11 -23.40 -19.91
N VAL A 90 -12.57 -22.36 -19.29
CA VAL A 90 -11.92 -22.39 -17.97
C VAL A 90 -12.98 -22.28 -16.89
N LYS A 91 -13.91 -21.32 -17.05
CA LYS A 91 -15.05 -21.12 -16.16
C LYS A 91 -15.90 -22.39 -16.02
N SER A 92 -16.13 -23.12 -17.11
CA SER A 92 -16.87 -24.39 -17.08
C SER A 92 -16.21 -25.49 -16.24
N ARG A 93 -14.88 -25.42 -16.01
CA ARG A 93 -14.12 -26.42 -15.22
C ARG A 93 -13.89 -25.97 -13.78
N PHE A 94 -14.19 -24.72 -13.47
CA PHE A 94 -14.07 -24.18 -12.14
C PHE A 94 -15.22 -24.67 -11.26
N SER A 95 -14.94 -24.99 -9.99
CA SER A 95 -15.94 -25.55 -9.07
C SER A 95 -16.97 -24.52 -8.57
N HIS A 96 -16.93 -23.27 -9.07
CA HIS A 96 -17.77 -22.15 -8.65
C HIS A 96 -17.72 -21.82 -7.14
N ARG A 97 -16.69 -22.30 -6.44
CA ARG A 97 -16.49 -22.04 -5.02
C ARG A 97 -15.62 -20.81 -4.86
N HIS A 98 -16.19 -19.77 -4.28
CA HIS A 98 -15.51 -18.54 -3.91
C HIS A 98 -15.73 -18.31 -2.42
N LEU A 99 -14.66 -17.93 -1.74
CA LEU A 99 -14.71 -17.50 -0.35
C LEU A 99 -14.40 -16.02 -0.36
N PHE A 100 -15.40 -15.19 -0.05
CA PHE A 100 -15.15 -13.80 0.21
C PHE A 100 -14.64 -13.65 1.64
N ILE A 101 -13.59 -12.85 1.80
CA ILE A 101 -13.04 -12.51 3.10
C ILE A 101 -13.24 -11.00 3.22
N PHE A 102 -14.37 -10.59 3.82
CA PHE A 102 -14.56 -9.18 4.10
C PHE A 102 -14.07 -8.85 5.51
N PRO A 103 -13.46 -7.67 5.71
CA PRO A 103 -13.12 -7.23 7.06
C PRO A 103 -14.42 -7.04 7.87
N ASN A 104 -14.45 -7.64 9.06
CA ASN A 104 -15.50 -7.43 10.09
C ASN A 104 -16.87 -8.11 9.85
N GLU A 105 -16.97 -9.17 9.05
CA GLU A 105 -18.26 -9.84 8.77
C GLU A 105 -18.97 -10.42 10.00
N HIS A 106 -18.22 -10.92 11.00
CA HIS A 106 -18.80 -11.71 12.07
C HIS A 106 -19.44 -10.90 13.22
N ASP A 107 -19.24 -9.58 13.28
CA ASP A 107 -19.68 -8.72 14.40
C ASP A 107 -20.50 -7.51 13.94
N SER A 108 -21.58 -7.75 13.20
CA SER A 108 -22.47 -6.69 12.71
C SER A 108 -23.22 -5.93 13.82
N GLN A 109 -23.14 -6.39 15.08
CA GLN A 109 -23.84 -5.79 16.23
C GLN A 109 -22.98 -4.81 17.02
N ARG A 110 -21.65 -4.81 16.83
CA ARG A 110 -20.73 -3.92 17.56
C ARG A 110 -20.08 -2.95 16.59
N ALA A 111 -19.87 -1.71 17.04
CA ALA A 111 -19.13 -0.73 16.27
C ALA A 111 -17.71 -1.26 15.96
N PRO A 112 -17.15 -1.00 14.77
CA PRO A 112 -15.87 -1.57 14.34
C PRO A 112 -14.71 -1.23 15.30
N GLN A 113 -14.79 -0.11 16.02
CA GLN A 113 -13.80 0.29 17.02
C GLN A 113 -13.53 -0.76 18.10
N TYR A 114 -14.53 -1.55 18.51
CA TYR A 114 -14.36 -2.56 19.56
C TYR A 114 -13.44 -3.70 19.12
N LYS A 115 -13.53 -4.11 17.84
CA LYS A 115 -12.62 -5.12 17.30
C LYS A 115 -11.18 -4.61 17.26
N TYR A 116 -10.98 -3.34 16.91
CA TYR A 116 -9.64 -2.74 16.92
C TYR A 116 -9.08 -2.60 18.33
N GLN A 117 -9.92 -2.36 19.35
CA GLN A 117 -9.52 -2.42 20.75
C GLN A 117 -9.08 -3.83 21.15
N ASP A 118 -9.84 -4.85 20.78
CA ASP A 118 -9.47 -6.25 21.05
C ASP A 118 -8.17 -6.63 20.36
N VAL A 119 -8.00 -6.25 19.08
CA VAL A 119 -6.78 -6.48 18.32
C VAL A 119 -5.60 -5.68 18.90
N LEU A 120 -5.81 -4.46 19.39
CA LEU A 120 -4.80 -3.66 20.09
C LEU A 120 -4.28 -4.42 21.31
N VAL A 121 -5.20 -4.86 22.17
CA VAL A 121 -4.85 -5.61 23.38
C VAL A 121 -4.17 -6.91 23.00
N GLN A 122 -4.70 -7.65 22.02
CA GLN A 122 -4.13 -8.93 21.59
C GLN A 122 -2.71 -8.79 21.02
N LEU A 123 -2.42 -7.74 20.25
CA LEU A 123 -1.13 -7.56 19.58
C LEU A 123 -0.07 -6.92 20.49
N LEU A 124 -0.47 -6.04 21.42
CA LEU A 124 0.45 -5.37 22.34
C LEU A 124 0.65 -6.13 23.66
N SER A 125 -0.27 -7.01 24.05
CA SER A 125 -0.11 -7.83 25.24
C SER A 125 0.99 -8.87 25.05
N MET A 126 1.82 -9.02 26.08
CA MET A 126 2.83 -10.07 26.10
C MET A 126 2.20 -11.41 26.51
N PRO A 127 2.55 -12.52 25.84
CA PRO A 127 2.00 -13.83 26.19
C PRO A 127 2.51 -14.26 27.56
N VAL A 128 1.63 -14.24 28.56
CA VAL A 128 1.93 -14.79 29.89
C VAL A 128 1.97 -16.31 29.76
N LYS A 129 3.11 -16.95 30.04
CA LYS A 129 3.14 -18.41 30.21
C LYS A 129 2.14 -18.76 31.32
N PRO A 130 1.08 -19.53 31.05
CA PRO A 130 0.17 -19.94 32.11
C PRO A 130 0.97 -20.72 33.15
N LYS A 131 0.85 -20.34 34.43
CA LYS A 131 1.41 -21.09 35.56
C LYS A 131 1.09 -22.57 35.36
N THR A 132 2.12 -23.39 35.25
CA THR A 132 2.02 -24.81 34.89
C THR A 132 1.06 -25.55 35.80
N GLY A 133 -0.10 -25.93 35.25
CA GLY A 133 -1.08 -26.81 35.91
C GLY A 133 -1.92 -27.66 34.95
N ALA A 134 -1.69 -27.60 33.63
CA ALA A 134 -2.44 -28.40 32.67
C ALA A 134 -1.60 -29.59 32.18
N LYS A 135 -2.04 -30.80 32.56
CA LYS A 135 -1.45 -32.11 32.26
C LYS A 135 -0.97 -32.22 30.81
N LYS A 136 0.31 -32.61 30.63
CA LYS A 136 0.89 -33.03 29.34
C LYS A 136 0.00 -34.08 28.67
N LYS A 137 -0.82 -33.67 27.70
CA LYS A 137 -1.39 -34.61 26.71
C LYS A 137 -0.23 -35.04 25.82
N ARG A 138 0.11 -36.33 25.86
CA ARG A 138 1.13 -36.96 25.00
C ARG A 138 0.95 -36.53 23.54
N SER A 139 1.87 -35.72 23.04
CA SER A 139 2.01 -35.46 21.61
C SER A 139 2.45 -36.75 20.92
N ARG A 140 1.63 -37.21 19.98
CA ARG A 140 1.92 -38.37 19.11
C ARG A 140 2.99 -37.89 18.13
N LYS A 141 4.21 -38.41 18.26
CA LYS A 141 5.33 -38.15 17.36
C LYS A 141 4.95 -38.68 15.96
N ASN A 142 4.56 -37.81 15.04
CA ASN A 142 4.53 -38.13 13.62
C ASN A 142 5.86 -37.66 13.03
N THR A 143 6.73 -38.63 12.76
CA THR A 143 7.86 -38.50 11.85
C THR A 143 7.33 -38.25 10.44
N ALA A 144 7.15 -36.98 10.07
CA ALA A 144 7.16 -36.56 8.68
C ALA A 144 8.55 -36.02 8.41
N THR A 145 9.29 -36.69 7.52
CA THR A 145 10.50 -36.16 6.90
C THR A 145 10.12 -34.91 6.10
N SER A 146 10.26 -33.74 6.70
CA SER A 146 10.36 -32.47 5.98
C SER A 146 11.72 -32.46 5.29
N GLU A 147 11.77 -32.85 4.03
CA GLU A 147 12.79 -32.31 3.14
C GLU A 147 12.42 -30.83 2.98
N ASP A 148 13.32 -29.94 3.40
CA ASP A 148 13.12 -28.50 3.34
C ASP A 148 12.78 -28.11 1.90
N MET A 149 11.53 -27.68 1.68
CA MET A 149 11.20 -26.92 0.49
C MET A 149 11.90 -25.58 0.61
N GLU A 150 12.82 -25.28 -0.31
CA GLU A 150 13.22 -23.91 -0.60
C GLU A 150 11.98 -23.17 -1.11
N VAL A 151 11.18 -22.67 -0.16
CA VAL A 151 10.18 -21.66 -0.41
C VAL A 151 10.96 -20.36 -0.45
N ASP A 152 10.88 -19.63 -1.55
CA ASP A 152 11.29 -18.23 -1.60
C ASP A 152 10.46 -17.48 -0.55
N HIS A 153 11.01 -17.35 0.67
CA HIS A 153 10.35 -16.75 1.82
C HIS A 153 10.35 -15.23 1.69
N THR A 154 9.51 -14.70 0.79
CA THR A 154 9.22 -13.25 0.76
C THR A 154 7.95 -12.89 1.52
N THR A 155 7.09 -13.86 1.89
CA THR A 155 5.76 -13.58 2.48
C THR A 155 5.42 -14.30 3.78
N SER A 156 6.34 -15.06 4.37
CA SER A 156 6.19 -15.54 5.75
C SER A 156 7.36 -15.05 6.58
N LEU A 157 7.08 -14.35 7.68
CA LEU A 157 8.08 -14.10 8.73
C LEU A 157 8.75 -15.46 9.02
N PRO A 158 10.05 -15.63 8.74
CA PRO A 158 10.73 -16.89 8.97
C PRO A 158 10.46 -17.35 10.40
N GLN A 159 9.95 -18.58 10.59
CA GLN A 159 9.85 -19.21 11.92
C GLN A 159 11.10 -19.00 12.82
N PRO A 160 12.34 -18.91 12.29
CA PRO A 160 13.48 -18.52 13.12
C PRO A 160 13.35 -17.16 13.83
N LEU A 161 12.67 -16.16 13.28
CA LEU A 161 12.44 -14.86 13.95
C LEU A 161 11.50 -14.98 15.16
N LEU A 162 10.44 -15.79 15.05
CA LEU A 162 9.53 -16.06 16.17
C LEU A 162 10.21 -16.91 17.27
N SER A 163 11.11 -17.82 16.88
CA SER A 163 11.90 -18.61 17.84
C SER A 163 13.05 -17.85 18.49
N ARG A 164 13.45 -16.69 17.94
CA ARG A 164 14.55 -15.86 18.46
C ARG A 164 14.13 -14.95 19.61
N ILE A 165 12.84 -14.75 19.84
CA ILE A 165 12.36 -13.98 20.99
C ILE A 165 12.27 -14.93 22.19
N ASN A 166 13.40 -15.12 22.88
CA ASN A 166 13.43 -15.82 24.16
C ASN A 166 12.73 -14.97 25.23
N LEU A 167 11.40 -15.03 25.27
CA LEU A 167 10.56 -14.45 26.34
C LEU A 167 10.73 -15.19 27.69
N GLU A 168 11.66 -16.14 27.79
CA GLU A 168 11.86 -16.97 28.98
C GLU A 168 12.56 -16.23 30.14
N HIS A 169 13.17 -15.08 29.86
CA HIS A 169 13.93 -14.28 30.85
C HIS A 169 13.24 -12.96 31.24
N LEU A 170 12.00 -12.73 30.82
CA LEU A 170 11.26 -11.53 31.23
C LEU A 170 10.74 -11.69 32.65
N ASP A 171 10.90 -10.64 33.45
CA ASP A 171 10.35 -10.58 34.81
C ASP A 171 8.81 -10.67 34.76
N GLN A 172 8.26 -11.54 35.59
CA GLN A 172 6.83 -11.78 35.62
C GLN A 172 6.06 -10.56 36.14
N ASP A 173 6.69 -9.76 37.01
CA ASP A 173 6.11 -8.53 37.55
C ASP A 173 6.06 -7.44 36.46
N PHE A 174 7.11 -7.32 35.63
CA PHE A 174 7.13 -6.42 34.47
C PHE A 174 6.06 -6.80 33.43
N VAL A 175 5.89 -8.10 33.14
CA VAL A 175 4.88 -8.56 32.18
C VAL A 175 3.46 -8.29 32.69
N ALA A 176 3.24 -8.44 34.00
CA ALA A 176 1.95 -8.13 34.61
C ALA A 176 1.65 -6.62 34.55
N ASP A 177 2.61 -5.77 34.91
CA ASP A 177 2.49 -4.31 34.87
C ASP A 177 2.23 -3.81 33.43
N TRP A 178 2.99 -4.31 32.45
CA TRP A 178 2.77 -3.99 31.04
C TRP A 178 1.37 -4.38 30.56
N ASN A 179 0.94 -5.61 30.84
CA ASN A 179 -0.37 -6.08 30.39
C ASN A 179 -1.52 -5.33 31.09
N GLU A 180 -1.35 -4.91 32.34
CA GLU A 180 -2.31 -4.04 33.04
C GLU A 180 -2.37 -2.64 32.38
N HIS A 181 -1.21 -2.06 32.04
CA HIS A 181 -1.13 -0.82 31.26
C HIS A 181 -1.86 -0.95 29.92
N ILE A 182 -1.55 -1.98 29.12
CA ILE A 182 -2.20 -2.23 27.82
C ILE A 182 -3.71 -2.46 27.97
N ALA A 183 -4.16 -3.15 29.02
CA ALA A 183 -5.59 -3.35 29.27
C ALA A 183 -6.32 -2.06 29.66
N SER A 184 -5.61 -1.07 30.22
CA SER A 184 -6.18 0.24 30.55
C SER A 184 -6.34 1.16 29.34
N LEU A 185 -5.48 1.05 28.32
CA LEU A 185 -5.48 1.92 27.14
C LEU A 185 -6.82 1.97 26.37
N PRO A 186 -7.52 0.84 26.09
CA PRO A 186 -8.81 0.86 25.41
C PRO A 186 -9.93 1.58 26.16
N HIS A 187 -9.79 1.78 27.47
CA HIS A 187 -10.80 2.44 28.30
C HIS A 187 -10.68 3.97 28.26
N ASP A 188 -9.58 4.53 27.75
CA ASP A 188 -9.40 5.97 27.61
C ASP A 188 -10.26 6.51 26.44
N HIS A 189 -11.08 7.51 26.73
CA HIS A 189 -11.93 8.17 25.75
C HIS A 189 -11.15 8.70 24.54
N LYS A 190 -9.94 9.23 24.74
CA LYS A 190 -9.11 9.73 23.62
C LYS A 190 -8.64 8.62 22.69
N VAL A 191 -8.36 7.43 23.24
CA VAL A 191 -8.00 6.24 22.45
C VAL A 191 -9.21 5.78 21.66
N ILE A 192 -10.38 5.73 22.29
CA ILE A 192 -11.64 5.37 21.63
C ILE A 192 -11.92 6.33 20.46
N ASP A 193 -11.86 7.65 20.69
CA ASP A 193 -12.09 8.66 19.66
C ASP A 193 -11.08 8.55 18.51
N SER A 194 -9.80 8.30 18.83
CA SER A 194 -8.76 8.12 17.82
C SER A 194 -8.99 6.85 17.00
N LEU A 195 -9.40 5.75 17.63
CA LEU A 195 -9.72 4.50 16.93
C LEU A 195 -10.99 4.62 16.10
N GLU A 196 -12.01 5.35 16.58
CA GLU A 196 -13.22 5.66 15.81
C GLU A 196 -12.88 6.51 14.59
N LYS A 197 -12.04 7.54 14.75
CA LYS A 197 -11.48 8.31 13.64
C LYS A 197 -10.75 7.38 12.67
N LEU A 198 -9.88 6.49 13.12
CA LEU A 198 -9.18 5.55 12.24
C LEU A 198 -10.18 4.67 11.46
N CYS A 199 -11.18 4.11 12.14
CA CYS A 199 -12.20 3.25 11.54
C CYS A 199 -13.07 3.96 10.51
N TYR A 200 -13.30 5.27 10.68
CA TYR A 200 -14.01 6.09 9.71
C TYR A 200 -13.26 6.18 8.37
N TYR A 201 -11.92 6.27 8.40
CA TYR A 201 -11.10 6.40 7.20
C TYR A 201 -10.64 5.05 6.62
N THR A 202 -10.35 4.06 7.45
CA THR A 202 -9.84 2.77 7.01
C THR A 202 -10.26 1.62 7.91
N VAL A 203 -10.58 0.49 7.28
CA VAL A 203 -10.89 -0.77 7.96
C VAL A 203 -9.80 -1.82 7.66
N ASN A 204 -8.62 -1.38 7.23
CA ASN A 204 -7.52 -2.28 6.90
C ASN A 204 -6.66 -2.57 8.16
N GLU A 205 -6.65 -3.83 8.59
CA GLU A 205 -5.84 -4.29 9.72
C GLU A 205 -4.33 -4.06 9.51
N GLN A 206 -3.83 -4.11 8.27
CA GLN A 206 -2.42 -3.84 8.01
C GLN A 206 -2.03 -2.39 8.32
N VAL A 207 -2.90 -1.43 8.00
CA VAL A 207 -2.68 -0.02 8.34
C VAL A 207 -2.64 0.14 9.86
N PHE A 208 -3.55 -0.53 10.55
CA PHE A 208 -3.56 -0.55 12.01
C PHE A 208 -2.28 -1.18 12.61
N ARG A 209 -1.81 -2.31 12.06
CA ARG A 209 -0.54 -2.93 12.46
C ARG A 209 0.65 -2.01 12.24
N ASN A 210 0.67 -1.23 11.16
CA ASN A 210 1.71 -0.23 10.92
C ASN A 210 1.68 0.90 11.96
N VAL A 211 0.48 1.35 12.39
CA VAL A 211 0.32 2.32 13.48
C VAL A 211 0.87 1.75 14.80
N LEU A 212 0.52 0.51 15.14
CA LEU A 212 1.05 -0.16 16.34
C LEU A 212 2.57 -0.33 16.26
N PHE A 213 3.10 -0.61 15.08
CA PHE A 213 4.55 -0.70 14.87
C PHE A 213 5.24 0.65 15.08
N GLU A 214 4.71 1.75 14.54
CA GLU A 214 5.24 3.10 14.80
C GLU A 214 5.17 3.43 16.30
N LEU A 215 4.11 3.00 16.99
CA LEU A 215 3.95 3.21 18.42
C LEU A 215 5.02 2.48 19.24
N VAL A 216 5.23 1.19 18.97
CA VAL A 216 6.27 0.38 19.65
C VAL A 216 7.66 0.93 19.35
N SER A 217 7.89 1.46 18.14
CA SER A 217 9.19 2.03 17.76
C SER A 217 9.57 3.31 18.51
N LYS A 218 8.59 4.01 19.11
CA LYS A 218 8.82 5.23 19.91
C LYS A 218 9.09 4.95 21.39
N LEU A 219 8.99 3.69 21.81
CA LEU A 219 9.35 3.28 23.17
C LEU A 219 10.87 3.42 23.35
N SER A 220 11.27 4.09 24.43
CA SER A 220 12.68 4.32 24.76
C SER A 220 12.89 4.16 26.26
N ALA A 221 14.15 4.12 26.70
CA ALA A 221 14.46 4.05 28.12
C ALA A 221 13.91 5.25 28.91
N ASP A 222 13.77 6.41 28.25
CA ASP A 222 13.22 7.63 28.85
C ASP A 222 11.68 7.61 28.90
N ASN A 223 11.03 6.95 27.94
CA ASN A 223 9.57 6.79 27.85
C ASN A 223 9.20 5.30 27.67
N PRO A 224 9.13 4.53 28.77
CA PRO A 224 8.92 3.08 28.72
C PRO A 224 7.47 2.67 28.49
N TYR A 225 6.50 3.57 28.71
CA TYR A 225 5.07 3.31 28.55
C TYR A 225 4.50 3.95 27.29
N ILE A 226 3.43 3.34 26.78
CA ILE A 226 2.66 3.88 25.65
C ILE A 226 1.81 5.06 26.16
N GLU A 227 2.10 6.25 25.65
CA GLU A 227 1.29 7.44 25.91
C GLU A 227 0.15 7.58 24.90
N VAL A 228 -1.03 7.97 25.39
CA VAL A 228 -2.24 8.17 24.57
C VAL A 228 -2.08 9.31 23.56
N SER A 229 -1.34 10.36 23.90
CA SER A 229 -0.99 11.47 23.00
C SER A 229 -0.18 11.02 21.79
N ASN A 230 0.73 10.05 21.99
CA ASN A 230 1.55 9.52 20.90
C ASN A 230 0.70 8.68 19.95
N LEU A 231 -0.25 7.89 20.49
CA LEU A 231 -1.19 7.13 19.68
C LEU A 231 -2.08 8.05 18.82
N SER A 232 -2.69 9.08 19.42
CA SER A 232 -3.54 10.02 18.68
C SER A 232 -2.75 10.74 17.59
N ALA A 233 -1.53 11.20 17.87
CA ALA A 233 -0.68 11.87 16.89
C ALA A 233 -0.27 10.95 15.72
N ILE A 234 0.01 9.67 15.98
CA ILE A 234 0.32 8.69 14.92
C ILE A 234 -0.92 8.42 14.07
N ILE A 235 -2.08 8.26 14.70
CA ILE A 235 -3.34 8.05 13.98
C ILE A 235 -3.67 9.26 13.12
N ASP A 236 -3.54 10.48 13.64
CA ASP A 236 -3.76 11.72 12.90
C ASP A 236 -2.87 11.81 11.67
N LYS A 237 -1.58 11.49 11.81
CA LYS A 237 -0.62 11.43 10.71
C LYS A 237 -0.97 10.36 9.67
N THR A 238 -1.55 9.24 10.11
CA THR A 238 -1.93 8.11 9.22
C THR A 238 -3.21 8.41 8.45
N VAL A 239 -4.18 9.05 9.10
CA VAL A 239 -5.50 9.38 8.55
C VAL A 239 -5.43 10.59 7.61
N ALA A 240 -4.68 11.62 7.99
CA ALA A 240 -4.54 12.86 7.23
C ALA A 240 -3.05 13.14 6.96
N PRO A 241 -2.43 12.42 6.01
CA PRO A 241 -1.03 12.68 5.65
C PRO A 241 -0.90 14.04 4.95
N GLU A 242 -0.39 15.05 5.66
CA GLU A 242 -0.07 16.39 5.13
C GLU A 242 1.13 16.41 4.16
N HIS A 243 1.39 15.33 3.42
CA HIS A 243 2.59 15.21 2.58
C HIS A 243 2.67 16.31 1.52
N ARG A 244 1.52 16.68 0.93
CA ARG A 244 1.43 17.75 -0.07
C ARG A 244 1.70 19.12 0.53
N VAL A 245 1.12 19.42 1.69
CA VAL A 245 1.34 20.68 2.41
C VAL A 245 2.81 20.82 2.83
N LYS A 246 3.42 19.73 3.35
CA LYS A 246 4.85 19.71 3.70
C LYS A 246 5.76 19.85 2.49
N LEU A 247 5.40 19.25 1.35
CA LEU A 247 6.11 19.44 0.08
C LEU A 247 6.08 20.91 -0.34
N LEU A 248 4.91 21.55 -0.31
CA LEU A 248 4.76 22.99 -0.61
C LEU A 248 5.56 23.86 0.37
N GLN A 249 5.63 23.49 1.64
CA GLN A 249 6.46 24.17 2.65
C GLN A 249 7.97 23.99 2.43
N SER A 250 8.39 22.97 1.69
CA SER A 250 9.80 22.75 1.36
C SER A 250 10.28 23.50 0.12
N LEU A 251 9.37 24.10 -0.64
CA LEU A 251 9.70 24.86 -1.84
C LEU A 251 10.50 26.12 -1.52
N SER A 252 11.35 26.52 -2.47
CA SER A 252 11.97 27.84 -2.42
C SER A 252 10.93 28.95 -2.55
N ILE A 253 11.28 30.14 -2.09
CA ILE A 253 10.43 31.33 -2.17
C ILE A 253 10.03 31.63 -3.63
N LEU A 254 10.95 31.42 -4.58
CA LEU A 254 10.69 31.60 -6.00
C LEU A 254 9.66 30.56 -6.50
N GLU A 255 9.85 29.29 -6.20
CA GLU A 255 8.93 28.22 -6.62
C GLU A 255 7.53 28.42 -6.02
N LEU A 256 7.45 28.75 -4.73
CA LEU A 256 6.18 29.06 -4.08
C LEU A 256 5.51 30.29 -4.72
N SER A 257 6.28 31.33 -5.08
CA SER A 257 5.73 32.50 -5.77
C SER A 257 5.18 32.17 -7.17
N LEU A 258 5.79 31.21 -7.89
CA LEU A 258 5.26 30.72 -9.16
C LEU A 258 3.97 29.92 -8.96
N VAL A 259 3.89 29.10 -7.90
CA VAL A 259 2.64 28.40 -7.53
C VAL A 259 1.53 29.40 -7.19
N ILE A 260 1.83 30.48 -6.47
CA ILE A 260 0.86 31.55 -6.17
C ILE A 260 0.45 32.31 -7.44
N ALA A 261 1.39 32.61 -8.35
CA ALA A 261 1.06 33.17 -9.66
C ALA A 261 0.12 32.23 -10.44
N MET A 262 0.36 30.92 -10.38
CA MET A 262 -0.48 29.92 -11.02
C MET A 262 -1.88 29.88 -10.42
N LYS A 263 -1.99 29.86 -9.09
CA LYS A 263 -3.26 29.92 -8.36
C LYS A 263 -4.09 31.14 -8.80
N HIS A 264 -3.53 32.35 -8.71
CA HIS A 264 -4.25 33.57 -9.10
C HIS A 264 -4.62 33.60 -10.58
N GLY A 265 -3.75 33.06 -11.44
CA GLY A 265 -4.05 32.91 -12.85
C GLY A 265 -5.27 32.01 -13.08
N MET A 266 -5.31 30.85 -12.41
CA MET A 266 -6.45 29.93 -12.50
C MET A 266 -7.73 30.53 -11.90
N GLU A 267 -7.65 31.33 -10.83
CA GLU A 267 -8.82 32.02 -10.27
C GLU A 267 -9.39 33.07 -11.23
N ILE A 268 -8.53 33.80 -11.97
CA ILE A 268 -8.96 34.84 -12.91
C ILE A 268 -9.47 34.26 -14.23
N PHE A 269 -8.92 33.13 -14.66
CA PHE A 269 -9.27 32.47 -15.91
C PHE A 269 -10.16 31.23 -15.70
N ASP A 270 -10.96 31.17 -14.63
CA ASP A 270 -11.92 30.08 -14.35
C ASP A 270 -11.35 28.65 -14.53
N GLY A 271 -10.16 28.42 -13.97
CA GLY A 271 -9.49 27.12 -13.98
C GLY A 271 -8.83 26.72 -15.31
N GLN A 272 -8.77 27.63 -16.29
CA GLN A 272 -8.10 27.36 -17.56
C GLN A 272 -6.59 27.11 -17.38
N PRO A 273 -6.00 26.18 -18.16
CA PRO A 273 -4.57 25.89 -18.09
C PRO A 273 -3.74 27.07 -18.57
N MET A 274 -2.53 27.21 -18.04
CA MET A 274 -1.63 28.32 -18.34
C MET A 274 -0.30 27.84 -18.89
N ASN A 275 0.32 28.66 -19.74
CA ASN A 275 1.69 28.43 -20.19
C ASN A 275 2.71 29.18 -19.32
N PHE A 276 4.00 28.91 -19.52
CA PHE A 276 5.08 29.54 -18.76
C PHE A 276 5.07 31.07 -18.91
N GLU A 277 4.80 31.60 -20.10
CA GLU A 277 4.77 33.05 -20.32
C GLU A 277 3.69 33.77 -19.51
N MET A 278 2.49 33.17 -19.39
CA MET A 278 1.40 33.73 -18.59
C MET A 278 1.78 33.80 -17.11
N VAL A 279 2.42 32.74 -16.60
CA VAL A 279 2.91 32.68 -15.21
C VAL A 279 4.04 33.69 -14.99
N LEU A 280 5.01 33.73 -15.91
CA LEU A 280 6.15 34.66 -15.87
C LEU A 280 5.68 36.11 -15.89
N HIS A 281 4.73 36.47 -16.74
CA HIS A 281 4.18 37.83 -16.81
C HIS A 281 3.57 38.25 -15.48
N ARG A 282 2.80 37.36 -14.83
CA ARG A 282 2.19 37.64 -13.53
C ARG A 282 3.22 37.74 -12.41
N TYR A 283 4.20 36.84 -12.38
CA TYR A 283 5.33 36.93 -11.45
C TYR A 283 6.12 38.22 -11.63
N THR A 284 6.40 38.63 -12.88
CA THR A 284 7.14 39.86 -13.20
C THR A 284 6.37 41.12 -12.77
N LYS A 285 5.04 41.13 -12.96
CA LYS A 285 4.16 42.21 -12.46
C LYS A 285 4.26 42.36 -10.94
N PHE A 286 4.30 41.24 -10.21
CA PHE A 286 4.50 41.22 -8.76
C PHE A 286 5.92 41.70 -8.37
N ALA A 287 6.96 41.14 -8.98
CA ALA A 287 8.36 41.48 -8.67
C ALA A 287 8.67 42.96 -8.92
N ASN A 288 8.13 43.55 -9.99
CA ASN A 288 8.32 44.98 -10.28
C ASN A 288 7.56 45.90 -9.31
N SER A 289 6.45 45.43 -8.73
CA SER A 289 5.66 46.20 -7.77
C SER A 289 6.29 46.23 -6.37
N ASN A 290 7.07 45.20 -6.03
CA ASN A 290 7.72 45.04 -4.74
C ASN A 290 9.24 45.18 -4.89
N SER A 291 9.75 46.40 -4.73
CA SER A 291 11.14 46.82 -5.01
C SER A 291 12.25 46.12 -4.21
N SER A 292 11.89 45.22 -3.29
CA SER A 292 12.76 44.40 -2.44
C SER A 292 13.03 43.00 -3.00
N THR A 293 12.23 42.53 -3.96
CA THR A 293 12.45 41.22 -4.59
C THR A 293 13.58 41.34 -5.61
N GLN A 294 14.68 40.62 -5.41
CA GLN A 294 15.78 40.56 -6.38
C GLN A 294 15.24 40.22 -7.77
N THR A 295 15.68 40.94 -8.80
CA THR A 295 15.29 40.64 -10.18
C THR A 295 15.89 39.30 -10.60
N VAL A 296 15.06 38.26 -10.54
CA VAL A 296 15.49 36.90 -10.90
C VAL A 296 15.57 36.77 -12.42
N PRO A 297 16.69 36.29 -12.98
CA PRO A 297 16.83 36.16 -14.42
C PRO A 297 15.93 35.02 -14.94
N ARG A 298 15.36 35.22 -16.14
CA ARG A 298 14.43 34.28 -16.78
C ARG A 298 14.89 32.80 -16.79
N PRO A 299 16.16 32.46 -17.06
CA PRO A 299 16.62 31.07 -17.01
C PRO A 299 16.47 30.41 -15.64
N VAL A 300 16.59 31.17 -14.56
CA VAL A 300 16.41 30.66 -13.18
C VAL A 300 14.93 30.41 -12.90
N ILE A 301 14.04 31.28 -13.38
CA ILE A 301 12.59 31.10 -13.28
C ILE A 301 12.14 29.87 -14.08
N LEU A 302 12.68 29.70 -15.29
CA LEU A 302 12.41 28.52 -16.11
C LEU A 302 12.88 27.24 -15.42
N LYS A 303 14.04 27.26 -14.76
CA LYS A 303 14.54 26.11 -13.98
C LYS A 303 13.68 25.80 -12.76
N ALA A 304 13.21 26.82 -12.04
CA ALA A 304 12.25 26.64 -10.95
C ALA A 304 10.91 26.05 -11.46
N PHE A 305 10.46 26.48 -12.63
CA PHE A 305 9.25 25.95 -13.26
C PHE A 305 9.43 24.49 -13.72
N GLU A 306 10.59 24.12 -14.29
CA GLU A 306 10.93 22.73 -14.61
C GLU A 306 10.97 21.86 -13.34
N HIS A 307 11.54 22.36 -12.23
CA HIS A 307 11.56 21.63 -10.97
C HIS A 307 10.16 21.44 -10.37
N LEU A 308 9.27 22.44 -10.45
CA LEU A 308 7.88 22.30 -10.04
C LEU A 308 7.13 21.23 -10.87
N GLN A 309 7.50 21.05 -12.13
CA GLN A 309 6.99 19.98 -12.98
C GLN A 309 7.56 18.61 -12.54
N GLU A 310 8.84 18.53 -12.21
CA GLU A 310 9.48 17.30 -11.70
C GLU A 310 8.89 16.86 -10.35
N LEU A 311 8.46 17.81 -9.51
CA LEU A 311 7.77 17.55 -8.25
C LEU A 311 6.27 17.22 -8.41
N GLU A 312 5.76 17.16 -9.64
CA GLU A 312 4.34 16.91 -9.96
C GLU A 312 3.35 17.90 -9.31
N ILE A 313 3.84 19.08 -8.89
CA ILE A 313 3.00 20.18 -8.40
C ILE A 313 2.22 20.80 -9.56
N ILE A 314 2.86 20.81 -10.73
CA ILE A 314 2.28 21.29 -11.98
C ILE A 314 2.33 20.15 -13.01
N MET A 315 1.20 19.90 -13.67
CA MET A 315 1.07 18.82 -14.65
C MET A 315 0.78 19.38 -16.05
N PRO A 316 1.42 18.85 -17.10
CA PRO A 316 1.10 19.24 -18.47
C PRO A 316 -0.28 18.70 -18.84
N VAL A 317 -1.09 19.53 -19.50
CA VAL A 317 -2.39 19.08 -20.04
C VAL A 317 -2.13 18.18 -21.23
N LYS A 318 -2.37 16.87 -21.07
CA LYS A 318 -2.39 15.93 -22.18
C LYS A 318 -3.71 16.10 -22.92
N THR A 319 -3.65 16.54 -24.18
CA THR A 319 -4.82 16.52 -25.06
C THR A 319 -5.33 15.07 -25.16
N THR A 320 -6.64 14.91 -24.97
CA THR A 320 -7.37 13.62 -24.85
C THR A 320 -7.19 12.66 -26.01
N ASP A 321 -6.63 13.10 -27.14
CA ASP A 321 -6.39 12.28 -28.34
C ASP A 321 -5.26 11.24 -28.17
N SER A 322 -4.56 11.23 -27.03
CA SER A 322 -3.35 10.42 -26.80
C SER A 322 -3.54 9.18 -25.93
N ILE A 323 -4.74 8.92 -25.40
CA ILE A 323 -4.97 7.76 -24.50
C ILE A 323 -4.93 6.43 -25.29
N TYR A 324 -5.21 6.44 -26.59
CA TYR A 324 -5.25 5.23 -27.43
C TYR A 324 -4.11 5.10 -28.45
N ASN A 325 -3.22 6.09 -28.55
CA ASN A 325 -2.09 6.05 -29.47
C ASN A 325 -0.78 6.18 -28.69
N SER A 326 -0.12 5.05 -28.48
CA SER A 326 1.29 4.92 -28.09
C SER A 326 2.24 5.30 -29.25
N GLY A 327 1.95 6.42 -29.91
CA GLY A 327 2.78 7.02 -30.96
C GLY A 327 2.99 8.49 -30.63
N ASP A 328 4.24 8.93 -30.70
CA ASP A 328 4.73 10.28 -30.38
C ASP A 328 3.68 11.39 -30.60
N THR A 329 3.22 11.95 -29.49
CA THR A 329 2.21 13.00 -29.50
C THR A 329 2.80 14.31 -30.02
N THR A 330 2.00 15.04 -30.80
CA THR A 330 2.25 16.39 -31.30
C THR A 330 2.58 17.42 -30.21
N ALA A 331 2.37 17.10 -28.93
CA ALA A 331 2.81 17.86 -27.76
C ALA A 331 4.34 17.91 -27.56
N SER A 332 5.11 16.99 -28.18
CA SER A 332 6.57 17.04 -28.16
C SER A 332 7.14 18.15 -29.07
N ARG A 333 6.36 18.63 -30.05
CA ARG A 333 6.77 19.66 -31.02
C ARG A 333 6.54 21.10 -30.56
N VAL A 334 5.80 21.30 -29.47
CA VAL A 334 5.57 22.63 -28.90
C VAL A 334 6.77 23.00 -28.03
N GLN A 335 7.30 24.20 -28.26
CA GLN A 335 8.35 24.79 -27.41
C GLN A 335 7.95 24.71 -25.94
N LYS A 336 8.92 24.39 -25.07
CA LYS A 336 8.66 24.07 -23.66
C LYS A 336 7.88 25.18 -22.94
N GLU A 337 8.14 26.43 -23.29
CA GLU A 337 7.56 27.64 -22.71
C GLU A 337 6.07 27.83 -23.06
N TYR A 338 5.61 27.23 -24.16
CA TYR A 338 4.25 27.37 -24.66
C TYR A 338 3.37 26.15 -24.39
N LYS A 339 3.90 25.13 -23.69
CA LYS A 339 3.10 24.01 -23.21
C LYS A 339 2.12 24.51 -22.15
N LEU A 340 0.94 23.94 -22.15
CA LEU A 340 -0.12 24.27 -21.20
C LEU A 340 -0.03 23.37 -19.98
N TYR A 341 -0.15 23.99 -18.81
CA TYR A 341 0.04 23.38 -17.51
C TYR A 341 -1.14 23.70 -16.59
N THR A 342 -1.51 22.74 -15.76
CA THR A 342 -2.48 22.91 -14.67
C THR A 342 -1.84 22.63 -13.33
N LEU A 343 -2.35 23.26 -12.30
CA LEU A 343 -1.95 22.99 -10.93
C LEU A 343 -2.58 21.66 -10.48
N ALA A 344 -1.76 20.70 -10.04
CA ALA A 344 -2.25 19.43 -9.51
C ALA A 344 -2.64 19.53 -8.02
N VAL A 345 -2.42 20.70 -7.42
CA VAL A 345 -2.62 20.99 -6.00
C VAL A 345 -3.92 21.73 -5.75
N PRO A 346 -4.77 21.26 -4.82
CA PRO A 346 -5.99 21.96 -4.46
C PRO A 346 -5.66 23.27 -3.74
N ASN A 347 -6.54 24.27 -3.89
CA ASN A 347 -6.33 25.60 -3.31
C ASN A 347 -6.25 25.57 -1.77
N GLU A 348 -6.91 24.61 -1.12
CA GLU A 348 -6.88 24.41 0.33
C GLU A 348 -5.47 24.09 0.84
N ASP A 349 -4.79 23.12 0.20
CA ASP A 349 -3.40 22.74 0.54
C ASP A 349 -2.44 23.93 0.40
N ILE A 350 -2.65 24.79 -0.60
CA ILE A 350 -1.82 25.98 -0.84
C ILE A 350 -2.09 27.02 0.25
N CYS A 351 -3.35 27.25 0.61
CA CYS A 351 -3.72 28.13 1.72
C CYS A 351 -3.06 27.67 3.03
N ASP A 352 -3.13 26.38 3.33
CA ASP A 352 -2.59 25.83 4.58
C ASP A 352 -1.06 25.78 4.57
N ALA A 353 -0.44 25.55 3.40
CA ALA A 353 1.01 25.67 3.24
C ALA A 353 1.50 27.10 3.51
N VAL A 354 0.83 28.11 2.93
CA VAL A 354 1.22 29.53 3.09
C VAL A 354 1.02 30.01 4.52
N LYS A 355 -0.09 29.65 5.19
CA LYS A 355 -0.35 30.03 6.60
C LYS A 355 0.70 29.49 7.57
N ASN A 356 1.17 28.27 7.33
CA ASN A 356 2.10 27.57 8.23
C ASN A 356 3.58 27.69 7.81
N PHE A 357 3.88 28.49 6.77
CA PHE A 357 5.25 28.68 6.27
C PHE A 357 6.06 29.60 7.18
N LYS A 358 6.99 29.03 7.97
CA LYS A 358 7.72 29.76 9.05
C LYS A 358 8.61 30.92 8.58
N ALA A 359 9.03 30.95 7.32
CA ALA A 359 10.02 31.92 6.81
C ALA A 359 9.50 32.72 5.60
N LEU A 360 8.19 32.92 5.48
CA LEU A 360 7.61 33.56 4.30
C LEU A 360 7.80 35.08 4.37
N PRO A 361 8.37 35.73 3.34
CA PRO A 361 8.38 37.18 3.23
C PRO A 361 6.96 37.76 3.31
N THR A 362 6.80 38.84 4.09
CA THR A 362 5.49 39.49 4.31
C THR A 362 4.82 39.95 3.01
N GLU A 363 5.62 40.31 2.02
CA GLU A 363 5.18 40.71 0.67
C GLU A 363 4.45 39.59 -0.07
N ILE A 364 4.93 38.35 0.08
CA ILE A 364 4.32 37.18 -0.58
C ILE A 364 3.05 36.79 0.15
N ASN A 365 3.03 36.88 1.48
CA ASN A 365 1.80 36.67 2.24
C ASN A 365 0.74 37.73 1.89
N HIS A 366 1.14 39.00 1.77
CA HIS A 366 0.25 40.08 1.33
C HIS A 366 -0.27 39.84 -0.10
N TRP A 367 0.60 39.40 -1.00
CA TRP A 367 0.21 39.08 -2.38
C TRP A 367 -0.71 37.87 -2.47
N PHE A 368 -0.49 36.83 -1.64
CA PHE A 368 -1.37 35.66 -1.58
C PHE A 368 -2.79 36.00 -1.14
N ASN A 369 -2.92 36.91 -0.16
CA ASN A 369 -4.23 37.32 0.38
C ASN A 369 -4.93 38.36 -0.49
N ASN A 370 -4.16 39.18 -1.20
CA ASN A 370 -4.71 40.16 -2.15
C ASN A 370 -4.70 39.56 -3.54
N SER A 371 -5.84 39.01 -3.93
CA SER A 371 -6.17 38.68 -5.32
C SER A 371 -6.12 39.98 -6.13
N VAL A 372 -4.94 40.30 -6.67
CA VAL A 372 -4.77 41.43 -7.58
C VAL A 372 -5.54 41.06 -8.85
N VAL A 373 -6.68 41.76 -9.03
CA VAL A 373 -7.43 41.91 -10.28
C VAL A 373 -6.49 42.28 -11.43
#